data_AF-A0AAP4UYQ8-F1
#
_entry.id   AF-A0AAP4UYQ8-F1
#
_cell.length_a   1.000
_cell.length_b   1.000
_cell.length_c   1.000
_cell.angle_alpha   90.00
_cell.angle_beta   90.00
_cell.angle_gamma   90.00
#
_symmetry.space_group_name_H-M   'P 1'
#
loop_
_entity.id
_entity.type
_entity.pdbx_description
1 polymer ?
#
loop_
_entity_poly.entity_id
_entity_poly.type
_entity_poly.pdbx_seq_one_letter_code
_entity_poly.pdbx_strand_id
1 'polypeptide(L)'
;MKQKKTKGYQGFILVAVISLLATVYLSYHTVNVLFGDNSLQVYSDLKHKKEWLESEILRLQRENAYLQKEYFELKNLEPEE
;
A
#
# COMPACT_ATOMS: atom_id res chain seq x y z
N MET A 1 -27.81 37.37 -37.83
CA MET A 1 -27.40 37.33 -36.40
C MET A 1 -27.67 36.01 -35.68
N LYS A 2 -28.78 35.29 -35.94
CA LYS A 2 -29.13 34.03 -35.23
C LYS A 2 -28.09 32.90 -35.37
N GLN A 3 -27.52 32.69 -36.57
CA GLN A 3 -26.50 31.68 -36.88
C GLN A 3 -25.17 31.85 -36.11
N LYS A 4 -24.81 33.06 -35.70
CA LYS A 4 -23.55 33.34 -34.98
C LYS A 4 -23.65 32.94 -33.49
N LYS A 5 -24.84 33.07 -32.89
CA LYS A 5 -25.11 32.69 -31.49
C LYS A 5 -25.17 31.17 -31.30
N THR A 6 -25.71 30.42 -32.25
CA THR A 6 -25.77 28.95 -32.20
C THR A 6 -24.39 28.31 -32.29
N LYS A 7 -23.49 28.83 -33.14
CA LYS A 7 -22.09 28.36 -33.20
C LYS A 7 -21.32 28.58 -31.89
N GLY A 8 -21.58 29.67 -31.17
CA GLY A 8 -20.98 29.93 -29.85
C GLY A 8 -21.43 28.93 -28.78
N TYR A 9 -22.73 28.62 -28.73
CA TYR A 9 -23.26 27.60 -27.82
C TYR A 9 -22.72 26.20 -28.12
N GLN A 10 -22.58 25.84 -29.41
CA GLN A 10 -22.00 24.55 -29.80
C GLN A 10 -20.54 24.41 -29.36
N GLY A 11 -19.73 25.46 -29.48
CA GLY A 11 -18.35 25.47 -28.99
C GLY A 11 -18.25 25.32 -27.47
N PHE A 12 -19.12 26.01 -26.73
CA PHE A 12 -19.19 25.87 -25.27
C PHE A 12 -19.57 24.45 -24.84
N ILE A 13 -20.59 23.87 -25.48
CA ILE A 13 -21.03 22.49 -25.19
C ILE A 13 -19.89 21.49 -25.46
N LEU A 14 -19.15 21.66 -26.56
CA LEU A 14 -18.00 20.79 -26.88
C LEU A 14 -16.93 20.85 -25.79
N VAL A 15 -16.55 22.06 -25.36
CA VAL A 15 -15.55 22.25 -24.29
C VAL A 15 -16.05 21.66 -22.98
N ALA A 16 -17.32 21.86 -22.63
CA ALA A 16 -17.93 21.30 -21.42
C ALA A 16 -17.89 19.76 -21.43
N VAL A 17 -18.21 19.12 -22.56
CA VAL A 17 -18.16 17.66 -22.71
C VAL A 17 -16.72 17.13 -22.60
N ILE A 18 -15.76 17.77 -23.26
CA ILE A 18 -14.35 17.39 -23.17
C ILE A 18 -13.83 17.53 -21.74
N SER A 19 -14.18 18.64 -21.07
CA SER A 19 -13.79 18.88 -19.70
C SER A 19 -14.38 17.82 -18.76
N LEU A 20 -15.64 17.45 -18.93
CA LEU A 20 -16.28 16.37 -18.18
C LEU A 20 -15.57 15.02 -18.38
N LEU A 21 -15.27 14.65 -19.63
CA LEU A 21 -14.56 13.41 -19.94
C LEU A 21 -13.15 13.40 -19.33
N ALA A 22 -12.44 14.52 -19.40
CA ALA A 22 -11.12 14.67 -18.80
C ALA A 22 -11.18 14.52 -17.27
N THR A 23 -12.17 15.12 -16.61
CA THR A 23 -12.37 14.98 -15.16
C THR A 23 -12.63 13.53 -14.76
N VAL A 24 -13.49 12.81 -15.49
CA VAL A 24 -13.79 11.39 -15.21
C VAL A 24 -12.54 10.54 -15.40
N TYR A 25 -11.80 10.73 -16.49
CA TYR A 25 -10.55 10.01 -16.77
C TYR A 25 -9.49 10.26 -15.69
N LEU A 26 -9.24 11.52 -15.34
CA LEU A 26 -8.28 11.90 -14.30
C LEU A 26 -8.68 11.32 -12.93
N SER A 27 -9.96 11.33 -12.60
CA SER A 27 -10.46 10.77 -11.34
C SER A 27 -10.19 9.27 -11.27
N TYR A 28 -10.54 8.52 -12.33
CA TYR A 28 -10.27 7.09 -12.40
C TYR A 28 -8.77 6.78 -12.29
N HIS A 29 -7.94 7.51 -13.03
CA HIS A 29 -6.49 7.31 -13.01
C HIS A 29 -5.89 7.62 -11.62
N THR A 30 -6.36 8.68 -10.96
CA THR A 30 -5.87 9.08 -9.63
C THR A 30 -6.22 8.03 -8.58
N VAL A 31 -7.44 7.49 -8.60
CA VAL A 31 -7.85 6.41 -7.69
C VAL A 31 -6.96 5.19 -7.89
N ASN A 32 -6.68 4.81 -9.14
CA ASN A 32 -5.87 3.63 -9.42
C ASN A 32 -4.40 3.80 -8.98
N VAL A 33 -3.84 5.00 -9.11
CA VAL A 33 -2.47 5.31 -8.64
C VAL A 33 -2.39 5.34 -7.11
N LEU A 34 -3.39 5.90 -6.43
CA LEU A 34 -3.37 6.07 -4.98
C LEU A 34 -3.83 4.84 -4.21
N PHE A 35 -4.69 4.00 -4.80
CA PHE A 35 -5.35 2.88 -4.11
C PHE A 35 -5.39 1.56 -4.90
N GLY A 36 -4.84 1.48 -6.11
CA GLY A 36 -4.74 0.23 -6.88
C GLY A 36 -3.64 -0.74 -6.38
N ASP A 37 -3.45 -1.83 -7.11
CA ASP A 37 -2.55 -2.93 -6.67
C ASP A 37 -1.07 -2.53 -6.53
N ASN A 38 -0.64 -1.53 -7.31
CA ASN A 38 0.71 -0.93 -7.23
C ASN A 38 0.68 0.45 -6.57
N SER A 39 -0.27 0.66 -5.65
CA SER A 39 -0.46 1.97 -5.02
C SER A 39 0.51 2.26 -3.88
N LEU A 40 0.54 3.54 -3.51
CA LEU A 40 1.24 4.03 -2.32
C LEU A 40 0.75 3.34 -1.04
N GLN A 41 -0.55 3.04 -0.95
CA GLN A 41 -1.11 2.35 0.21
C GLN A 41 -0.53 0.94 0.35
N VAL A 42 -0.55 0.16 -0.73
CA VAL A 42 0.01 -1.21 -0.75
C VAL A 42 1.51 -1.18 -0.41
N TYR A 43 2.26 -0.22 -0.96
CA TYR A 43 3.67 -0.04 -0.62
C TYR A 43 3.88 0.25 0.87
N SER A 44 3.09 1.15 1.45
CA SER A 44 3.18 1.52 2.87
C SER A 44 2.89 0.31 3.78
N ASP A 45 1.85 -0.44 3.46
CA ASP A 45 1.47 -1.64 4.22
C ASP A 45 2.55 -2.72 4.14
N LEU A 46 3.12 -2.94 2.95
CA LEU A 46 4.19 -3.90 2.76
C LEU A 46 5.47 -3.49 3.50
N LYS A 47 5.79 -2.19 3.51
CA LYS A 47 6.91 -1.64 4.26
C LYS A 47 6.75 -1.86 5.76
N HIS A 48 5.60 -1.53 6.33
CA HIS A 48 5.34 -1.76 7.75
C HIS A 48 5.35 -3.23 8.13
N LYS A 49 4.78 -4.10 7.28
CA LYS A 49 4.81 -5.54 7.49
C LYS A 49 6.24 -6.08 7.48
N LYS A 50 7.09 -5.57 6.58
CA LYS A 50 8.51 -5.90 6.55
C LYS A 50 9.23 -5.48 7.84
N GLU A 51 9.05 -4.23 8.27
CA GLU A 51 9.68 -3.71 9.50
C GLU A 51 9.25 -4.53 10.73
N TRP A 52 7.97 -4.90 10.82
CA TRP A 52 7.46 -5.77 11.87
C TRP A 52 8.12 -7.17 11.83
N LEU A 53 8.17 -7.81 10.66
CA LEU A 53 8.80 -9.12 10.49
C LEU A 53 10.29 -9.10 10.87
N GLU A 54 11.02 -8.06 10.50
CA GLU A 54 12.43 -7.90 10.88
C GLU A 54 12.59 -7.80 12.40
N SER A 55 11.70 -7.07 13.09
CA SER A 55 11.70 -7.00 14.56
C SER A 55 11.37 -8.35 15.21
N GLU A 56 10.46 -9.12 14.60
CA GLU A 56 10.01 -10.41 15.10
C GLU A 56 11.09 -11.47 14.97
N ILE A 57 11.86 -11.45 13.87
CA ILE A 57 13.06 -12.29 13.71
C ILE A 57 14.03 -12.07 14.87
N LEU A 58 14.33 -10.80 15.20
CA LEU A 58 15.25 -10.48 16.30
C LEU A 58 14.70 -10.92 17.66
N ARG A 59 13.38 -10.78 17.87
CA ARG A 59 12.71 -11.24 19.08
C ARG A 59 12.85 -12.76 19.24
N LEU A 60 12.52 -13.50 18.19
CA LEU A 60 12.58 -14.96 18.17
C LEU A 60 14.02 -15.48 18.31
N GLN A 61 15.01 -14.82 17.73
CA GLN A 61 16.41 -15.19 17.90
C GLN A 61 16.87 -15.07 19.36
N ARG A 62 16.47 -13.99 20.05
CA ARG A 62 16.77 -13.81 21.49
C ARG A 62 16.07 -14.86 22.35
N GLU A 63 14.79 -15.10 22.07
CA GLU A 63 14.00 -16.12 22.78
C GLU A 63 14.59 -17.52 22.57
N ASN A 64 14.98 -17.85 21.35
CA ASN A 64 15.61 -19.11 21.02
C ASN A 64 16.95 -19.29 21.78
N ALA A 65 17.80 -18.24 21.83
CA ALA A 65 19.05 -18.28 22.59
C ALA A 65 18.82 -18.44 24.11
N TYR A 66 17.80 -17.78 24.65
CA TYR A 66 17.41 -17.93 26.05
C TYR A 66 16.95 -19.36 26.36
N LEU A 67 16.04 -19.90 25.55
CA LEU A 67 15.52 -21.26 25.70
C LEU A 67 16.61 -22.32 25.52
N GLN A 68 17.55 -22.13 24.59
CA GLN A 68 18.70 -23.03 24.44
C GLN A 68 19.56 -23.05 25.71
N LYS A 69 19.79 -21.88 26.32
CA LYS A 69 20.54 -21.80 27.58
C LYS A 69 19.83 -22.55 28.70
N GLU A 70 18.55 -22.30 28.90
CA GLU A 70 17.74 -22.98 29.92
C GLU A 70 17.70 -24.49 29.71
N TYR A 71 17.55 -24.93 28.45
CA TYR A 71 17.61 -26.34 28.08
C TYR A 71 18.94 -26.99 28.45
N PHE A 72 20.08 -26.32 28.21
CA PHE A 72 21.38 -26.85 28.60
C PHE A 72 21.58 -26.89 30.12
N GLU A 73 21.08 -25.88 30.85
CA GLU A 73 21.12 -25.86 32.31
C GLU A 73 20.33 -27.03 32.91
N LEU A 74 19.10 -27.27 32.41
CA LEU A 74 18.26 -28.39 32.83
C LEU A 74 18.92 -29.74 32.49
N LYS A 75 19.43 -29.90 31.28
CA LYS A 75 20.10 -31.14 30.85
C LYS A 75 21.35 -31.46 31.70
N ASN A 76 22.08 -30.45 32.16
CA ASN A 76 23.23 -30.65 33.04
C ASN A 76 22.83 -31.01 34.49
N LEU A 77 21.57 -30.78 34.88
CA LEU A 77 21.02 -31.14 36.19
C LEU A 77 20.39 -32.54 36.19
N GLU A 78 20.14 -33.11 35.01
CA GLU A 78 19.69 -34.50 34.86
C GLU A 78 20.89 -35.43 35.12
N PRO A 79 20.76 -36.44 36.00
CA PRO A 79 21.84 -37.40 36.22
C PRO A 79 22.16 -38.16 34.92
N GLU A 80 23.44 -38.30 34.60
CA GLU A 80 23.86 -39.14 33.47
C GLU A 80 23.41 -40.59 33.75
N GLU A 81 22.70 -41.21 32.78
CA GLU A 81 22.34 -42.64 32.82
C GLU A 81 23.57 -43.55 32.70
#